data_AF-A0A3N5RD01-F1
#
_entry.id   AF-A0A3N5RD01-F1
#
_cell.length_a   1.000
_cell.length_b   1.000
_cell.length_c   1.000
_cell.angle_alpha   90.00
_cell.angle_beta   90.00
_cell.angle_gamma   90.00
#
_symmetry.space_group_name_H-M   'P 1'
#
loop_
_entity.id
_entity.type
_entity.pdbx_description
1 polymer ?
#
loop_
_entity_poly.entity_id
_entity_poly.type
_entity_poly.pdbx_seq_one_letter_code
_entity_poly.pdbx_strand_id
1 'polypeptide(L)'
;MHTAHSTTTKSYPSGAISLAAALALTAALFYAMIALGVLPIGDLVNADETAGMMTIAAVCYLLGGLLLRIRLRWLWIVSAVLNGAATFSFFRLNLGSSEVLLTPGWFATTAAQMLLELVLVFLIAASFQRIRGPKSVKRLVFADPVS
;
A
#
# COMPACT_ATOMS: atom_id res chain seq x y z
N MET A 1 -45.93 5.25 -10.06
CA MET A 1 -45.17 3.98 -10.17
C MET A 1 -43.69 4.35 -10.20
N HIS A 2 -43.03 4.36 -9.03
CA HIS A 2 -41.66 4.85 -8.85
C HIS A 2 -40.68 3.67 -8.96
N THR A 3 -39.90 3.59 -10.03
CA THR A 3 -38.86 2.57 -10.18
C THR A 3 -37.62 2.99 -9.38
N ALA A 4 -37.38 2.33 -8.25
CA ALA A 4 -36.18 2.50 -7.47
C ALA A 4 -34.97 1.94 -8.24
N HIS A 5 -34.12 2.83 -8.75
CA HIS A 5 -32.79 2.48 -9.24
C HIS A 5 -31.94 2.05 -8.04
N SER A 6 -31.79 0.75 -7.82
CA SER A 6 -30.81 0.22 -6.89
C SER A 6 -29.42 0.42 -7.49
N THR A 7 -28.78 1.54 -7.15
CA THR A 7 -27.37 1.76 -7.41
C THR A 7 -26.58 0.77 -6.55
N THR A 8 -26.30 -0.40 -7.12
CA THR A 8 -25.41 -1.39 -6.54
C THR A 8 -23.99 -0.81 -6.52
N THR A 9 -23.66 -0.11 -5.44
CA THR A 9 -22.31 0.37 -5.18
C THR A 9 -21.41 -0.85 -5.02
N LYS A 10 -20.68 -1.20 -6.08
CA LYS A 10 -19.74 -2.32 -6.10
C LYS A 10 -18.60 -2.00 -5.12
N SER A 11 -18.77 -2.44 -3.88
CA SER A 11 -17.80 -2.27 -2.79
C SER A 11 -16.42 -2.79 -3.21
N TYR A 12 -15.37 -2.10 -2.81
CA TYR A 12 -14.00 -2.60 -2.94
C TYR A 12 -13.84 -3.84 -2.05
N PRO A 13 -12.95 -4.79 -2.41
CA PRO A 13 -12.66 -5.92 -1.54
C PRO A 13 -12.12 -5.40 -0.20
N SER A 14 -13.00 -5.36 0.80
CA SER A 14 -12.73 -4.81 2.14
C SER A 14 -11.56 -5.53 2.82
N GLY A 15 -11.39 -6.82 2.49
CA GLY A 15 -10.25 -7.63 2.94
C GLY A 15 -8.90 -7.09 2.47
N ALA A 16 -8.75 -6.74 1.19
CA ALA A 16 -7.47 -6.26 0.65
C ALA A 16 -7.08 -4.87 1.20
N ILE A 17 -8.06 -3.99 1.41
CA ILE A 17 -7.83 -2.69 2.07
C ILE A 17 -7.39 -2.89 3.52
N SER A 18 -8.03 -3.82 4.24
CA SER A 18 -7.69 -4.12 5.64
C SER A 18 -6.31 -4.78 5.74
N LEU A 19 -5.96 -5.66 4.80
CA LEU A 19 -4.66 -6.30 4.71
C LEU A 19 -3.55 -5.27 4.45
N ALA A 20 -3.73 -4.37 3.48
CA ALA A 20 -2.74 -3.33 3.22
C ALA A 20 -2.61 -2.34 4.39
N ALA A 21 -3.71 -1.97 5.06
CA ALA A 21 -3.64 -1.16 6.27
C ALA A 21 -2.88 -1.88 7.40
N ALA A 22 -3.13 -3.19 7.59
CA ALA A 22 -2.41 -3.99 8.58
C ALA A 22 -0.91 -4.08 8.24
N LEU A 23 -0.55 -4.30 6.97
CA LEU A 23 0.85 -4.34 6.53
C LEU A 23 1.56 -2.99 6.72
N ALA A 24 0.87 -1.89 6.43
CA ALA A 24 1.40 -0.55 6.69
C ALA A 24 1.64 -0.31 8.19
N LEU A 25 0.71 -0.73 9.06
CA LEU A 25 0.89 -0.65 10.51
C LEU A 25 2.03 -1.53 11.00
N THR A 26 2.17 -2.75 10.46
CA THR A 26 3.28 -3.65 10.79
C THR A 26 4.63 -3.04 10.37
N ALA A 27 4.71 -2.44 9.17
CA ALA A 27 5.91 -1.74 8.73
C ALA A 27 6.23 -0.54 9.65
N ALA A 28 5.24 0.27 9.99
CA ALA A 28 5.40 1.38 10.94
C ALA A 28 5.92 0.90 12.31
N LEU A 29 5.39 -0.22 12.80
CA LEU A 29 5.82 -0.82 14.06
C LEU A 29 7.27 -1.29 13.98
N PHE A 30 7.69 -1.95 12.90
CA PHE A 30 9.08 -2.36 12.73
C PHE A 30 10.02 -1.15 12.70
N TYR A 31 9.68 -0.09 11.96
CA TYR A 31 10.47 1.15 11.95
C TYR A 31 10.54 1.81 13.34
N ALA A 32 9.45 1.81 14.09
CA ALA A 32 9.46 2.30 15.47
C ALA A 32 10.34 1.44 16.39
N MET A 33 10.30 0.11 16.26
CA MET A 33 11.16 -0.79 17.03
C MET A 33 12.64 -0.62 16.68
N ILE A 34 12.97 -0.34 15.42
CA ILE A 34 14.34 -0.02 14.99
C ILE A 34 14.78 1.32 15.58
N ALA A 35 13.93 2.35 15.50
CA ALA A 35 14.22 3.67 16.08
C ALA A 35 14.44 3.61 17.60
N LEU A 36 13.71 2.73 18.30
CA LEU A 36 13.84 2.50 19.74
C LEU A 36 15.00 1.55 20.09
N GLY A 37 15.74 1.03 19.11
CA GLY A 37 16.85 0.10 19.33
C GLY A 37 16.42 -1.32 19.76
N VAL A 38 15.12 -1.63 19.74
CA VAL A 38 14.59 -2.96 20.10
C VAL A 38 14.85 -3.99 18.99
N LEU A 39 14.84 -3.54 17.74
CA LEU A 39 15.12 -4.38 16.57
C LEU A 39 16.43 -3.91 15.91
N PRO A 40 17.59 -4.48 16.27
CA PRO A 40 18.88 -4.00 15.80
C PRO A 40 19.05 -4.25 14.31
N ILE A 41 19.57 -3.24 13.61
CA ILE A 41 19.96 -3.28 12.21
C ILE A 41 21.43 -2.89 12.14
N GLY A 42 22.31 -3.86 12.39
CA GLY A 42 23.76 -3.61 12.42
C GLY A 42 24.16 -2.47 13.36
N ASP A 43 25.25 -1.78 13.04
CA ASP A 43 25.77 -0.66 13.84
C ASP A 43 25.02 0.67 13.59
N LEU A 44 23.95 0.66 12.79
CA LEU A 44 23.18 1.86 12.44
C LEU A 44 22.40 2.47 13.61
N VAL A 45 22.19 1.71 14.69
CA VAL A 45 21.48 2.19 15.89
C VAL A 45 22.26 3.29 16.61
N ASN A 46 23.58 3.41 16.38
CA ASN A 46 24.43 4.37 17.08
C ASN A 46 24.58 5.73 16.37
N ALA A 47 23.97 5.93 15.19
CA ALA A 47 23.99 7.21 14.49
C ALA A 47 22.63 7.92 14.66
N ASP A 48 22.61 9.07 15.35
CA ASP A 48 21.41 9.89 15.58
C ASP A 48 20.64 10.21 14.28
N GLU A 49 21.36 10.35 13.16
CA GLU A 49 20.79 10.59 11.84
C GLU A 49 19.88 9.43 11.37
N THR A 50 20.25 8.19 11.69
CA THR A 50 19.45 7.01 11.35
C THR A 50 18.13 6.99 12.12
N ALA A 51 18.15 7.28 13.43
CA ALA A 51 16.94 7.23 14.26
C ALA A 51 15.87 8.23 13.79
N GLY A 52 16.29 9.41 13.36
CA GLY A 52 15.43 10.41 12.73
C GLY A 52 14.76 9.87 11.46
N MET A 53 15.51 9.23 10.58
CA MET A 53 14.98 8.66 9.34
C MET A 53 14.01 7.49 9.58
N MET A 54 14.30 6.61 10.55
CA MET A 54 13.39 5.53 10.93
C MET A 54 12.06 6.07 11.48
N THR A 55 12.11 7.16 12.24
CA THR A 55 10.92 7.83 12.77
C THR A 55 10.07 8.42 11.64
N ILE A 56 10.71 9.08 10.67
CA ILE A 56 10.02 9.61 9.49
C ILE A 56 9.38 8.47 8.69
N ALA A 57 10.09 7.35 8.48
CA ALA A 57 9.55 6.18 7.79
C ALA A 57 8.32 5.63 8.53
N ALA A 58 8.39 5.48 9.87
CA ALA A 58 7.26 5.02 10.67
C ALA A 58 6.02 5.91 10.49
N VAL A 59 6.20 7.24 10.50
CA VAL A 59 5.11 8.20 10.28
C VAL A 59 4.54 8.09 8.86
N CYS A 60 5.38 7.94 7.84
CA CYS A 60 4.94 7.75 6.46
C CYS A 60 4.07 6.50 6.30
N TYR A 61 4.47 5.36 6.87
CA TYR A 61 3.66 4.13 6.83
C TYR A 61 2.36 4.26 7.62
N LEU A 62 2.39 4.90 8.79
CA LEU A 62 1.20 5.16 9.60
C LEU A 62 0.18 6.00 8.81
N LEU A 63 0.64 7.12 8.24
CA LEU A 63 -0.20 7.99 7.43
C LEU A 63 -0.71 7.27 6.19
N GLY A 64 0.15 6.59 5.44
CA GLY A 64 -0.25 5.81 4.26
C GLY A 64 -1.31 4.76 4.58
N GLY A 65 -1.14 4.01 5.66
CA GLY A 65 -2.12 3.04 6.14
C GLY A 65 -3.47 3.66 6.50
N LEU A 66 -3.45 4.85 7.11
CA LEU A 66 -4.68 5.60 7.44
C LEU A 66 -5.38 6.11 6.18
N LEU A 67 -4.63 6.67 5.22
CA LEU A 67 -5.14 7.14 3.93
C LEU A 67 -5.88 6.04 3.17
N LEU A 68 -5.44 4.79 3.28
CA LEU A 68 -6.08 3.65 2.62
C LEU A 68 -7.53 3.41 3.05
N ARG A 69 -7.85 3.71 4.32
CA ARG A 69 -9.19 3.47 4.88
C ARG A 69 -10.24 4.46 4.35
N ILE A 70 -9.80 5.60 3.83
CA ILE A 70 -10.68 6.70 3.38
C ILE A 70 -11.39 6.34 2.05
N ARG A 71 -11.11 5.19 1.43
CA ARG A 71 -11.77 4.65 0.20
C ARG A 71 -11.81 5.58 -1.01
N LEU A 72 -11.08 6.70 -0.98
CA LEU A 72 -10.85 7.55 -2.15
C LEU A 72 -9.70 6.97 -2.96
N ARG A 73 -9.96 6.71 -4.24
CA ARG A 73 -9.02 6.04 -5.15
C ARG A 73 -7.70 6.78 -5.32
N TRP A 74 -7.76 8.11 -5.30
CA TRP A 74 -6.57 8.97 -5.36
C TRP A 74 -5.69 8.82 -4.11
N LEU A 75 -6.28 8.59 -2.93
CA LEU A 75 -5.52 8.37 -1.69
C LEU A 75 -4.76 7.04 -1.69
N TRP A 76 -5.18 6.06 -2.50
CA TRP A 76 -4.42 4.82 -2.65
C TRP A 76 -3.12 5.03 -3.42
N ILE A 77 -3.14 5.90 -4.44
CA ILE A 77 -1.93 6.30 -5.18
C ILE A 77 -1.02 7.09 -4.25
N VAL A 78 -1.57 8.06 -3.50
CA VAL A 78 -0.79 8.84 -2.53
C VAL A 78 -0.17 7.94 -1.46
N SER A 79 -0.91 6.96 -0.94
CA SER A 79 -0.36 5.99 0.00
C SER A 79 0.73 5.11 -0.61
N ALA A 80 0.57 4.67 -1.86
CA ALA A 80 1.61 3.90 -2.55
C ALA A 80 2.87 4.74 -2.74
N VAL A 81 2.73 6.02 -3.10
CA VAL A 81 3.86 6.94 -3.23
C VAL A 81 4.54 7.19 -1.89
N LEU A 82 3.80 7.47 -0.82
CA LEU A 82 4.38 7.71 0.52
C LEU A 82 5.11 6.47 1.05
N ASN A 83 4.47 5.32 1.00
CA ASN A 83 5.04 4.06 1.48
C ASN A 83 6.23 3.62 0.63
N GLY A 84 6.13 3.74 -0.70
CA GLY A 84 7.20 3.40 -1.63
C GLY A 84 8.40 4.36 -1.51
N ALA A 85 8.17 5.65 -1.30
CA ALA A 85 9.24 6.62 -1.07
C ALA A 85 10.00 6.33 0.23
N ALA A 86 9.30 5.92 1.30
CA ALA A 86 9.93 5.48 2.54
C ALA A 86 10.77 4.22 2.32
N THR A 87 10.24 3.20 1.63
CA THR A 87 10.98 1.97 1.27
C THR A 87 12.23 2.30 0.45
N PHE A 88 12.08 3.13 -0.57
CA PHE A 88 13.16 3.49 -1.49
C PHE A 88 14.27 4.28 -0.80
N SER A 89 13.90 5.23 0.07
CA SER A 89 14.85 6.02 0.84
C SER A 89 15.66 5.11 1.77
N PHE A 90 14.98 4.23 2.50
CA PHE A 90 15.63 3.27 3.39
C PHE A 90 16.57 2.31 2.64
N PHE A 91 16.13 1.79 1.49
CA PHE A 91 16.96 0.93 0.65
C PHE A 91 18.19 1.66 0.12
N ARG A 92 18.03 2.90 -0.37
CA ARG A 92 19.13 3.74 -0.88
C ARG A 92 20.22 3.97 0.16
N LEU A 93 19.84 4.21 1.40
CA LEU A 93 20.78 4.48 2.49
C LEU A 93 21.59 3.24 2.89
N ASN A 94 21.03 2.05 2.73
CA ASN A 94 21.63 0.81 3.22
C ASN A 94 22.22 -0.08 2.11
N LEU A 95 22.12 0.35 0.84
CA LEU A 95 22.63 -0.37 -0.33
C LEU A 95 24.15 -0.65 -0.28
N GLY A 96 24.91 0.17 0.45
CA GLY A 96 26.37 0.03 0.60
C GLY A 96 26.82 -0.83 1.78
N SER A 97 25.91 -1.23 2.66
CA SER A 97 26.25 -1.87 3.95
C SER A 97 25.77 -3.32 3.99
N SER A 98 26.64 -4.25 3.58
CA SER A 98 26.35 -5.70 3.61
C SER A 98 25.94 -6.23 4.99
N GLU A 99 26.43 -5.59 6.05
CA GLU A 99 26.08 -5.93 7.44
C GLU A 99 24.62 -5.64 7.77
N VAL A 100 24.00 -4.67 7.10
CA VAL A 100 22.60 -4.29 7.29
C VAL A 100 21.67 -5.24 6.57
N LEU A 101 22.02 -5.58 5.32
CA LEU A 101 21.23 -6.42 4.43
C LEU A 101 21.04 -7.86 4.96
N LEU A 102 21.90 -8.30 5.88
CA LEU A 102 21.84 -9.63 6.47
C LEU A 102 21.20 -9.65 7.87
N THR A 103 20.71 -8.51 8.35
CA THR A 103 20.11 -8.44 9.69
C THR A 103 18.66 -8.95 9.71
N PRO A 104 18.22 -9.60 10.80
CA PRO A 104 16.83 -10.00 10.97
C PRO A 104 15.84 -8.82 10.86
N GLY A 105 16.24 -7.64 11.35
CA GLY A 105 15.43 -6.43 11.26
C GLY A 105 15.18 -6.00 9.81
N TRP A 106 16.21 -6.06 8.96
CA TRP A 106 16.08 -5.74 7.54
C TRP A 106 15.17 -6.71 6.79
N PHE A 107 15.26 -8.02 7.05
CA PHE A 107 14.35 -9.00 6.44
C PHE A 107 12.90 -8.78 6.87
N ALA A 108 12.67 -8.50 8.16
CA ALA A 108 11.33 -8.26 8.69
C ALA A 108 10.67 -7.03 8.07
N THR A 109 11.39 -5.90 7.98
CA THR A 109 10.87 -4.68 7.33
C THR A 109 10.63 -4.89 5.85
N THR A 110 11.61 -5.45 5.14
CA THR A 110 11.56 -5.58 3.68
C THR A 110 10.45 -6.53 3.24
N ALA A 111 10.23 -7.63 3.96
CA ALA A 111 9.14 -8.55 3.65
C ALA A 111 7.76 -7.89 3.80
N ALA A 112 7.54 -7.15 4.89
CA ALA A 112 6.30 -6.41 5.12
C ALA A 112 6.08 -5.32 4.05
N GLN A 113 7.14 -4.60 3.68
CA GLN A 113 7.10 -3.55 2.65
C GLN A 113 6.77 -4.11 1.27
N MET A 114 7.46 -5.17 0.84
CA MET A 114 7.22 -5.79 -0.46
C MET A 114 5.79 -6.31 -0.58
N LEU A 115 5.28 -6.94 0.47
CA LEU A 115 3.90 -7.42 0.49
C LEU A 115 2.90 -6.26 0.48
N LEU A 116 3.16 -5.18 1.22
CA LEU A 116 2.33 -3.97 1.23
C LEU A 116 2.25 -3.35 -0.18
N GLU A 117 3.39 -3.20 -0.83
CA GLU A 117 3.51 -2.57 -2.14
C GLU A 117 2.82 -3.42 -3.22
N LEU A 118 2.97 -4.75 -3.15
CA LEU A 118 2.24 -5.69 -4.01
C LEU A 118 0.72 -5.57 -3.85
N VAL A 119 0.22 -5.51 -2.61
CA VAL A 119 -1.22 -5.35 -2.34
C VAL A 119 -1.73 -3.99 -2.84
N LEU A 120 -0.95 -2.92 -2.70
CA LEU A 120 -1.31 -1.59 -3.22
C LEU A 120 -1.37 -1.57 -4.74
N VAL A 121 -0.37 -2.14 -5.42
CA VAL A 121 -0.38 -2.26 -6.88
C VAL A 121 -1.59 -3.07 -7.34
N PHE A 122 -1.88 -4.19 -6.67
CA PHE A 122 -3.08 -4.99 -6.95
C PHE A 122 -4.37 -4.19 -6.78
N LEU A 123 -4.53 -3.46 -5.67
CA LEU A 123 -5.71 -2.61 -5.42
C LEU A 123 -5.87 -1.53 -6.50
N ILE A 124 -4.78 -0.87 -6.88
CA ILE A 124 -4.76 0.16 -7.92
C ILE A 124 -5.15 -0.44 -9.27
N ALA A 125 -4.49 -1.53 -9.69
CA ALA A 125 -4.75 -2.22 -10.96
C ALA A 125 -6.19 -2.75 -11.05
N ALA A 126 -6.67 -3.43 -10.00
CA ALA A 126 -8.04 -3.92 -9.93
C ALA A 126 -9.06 -2.78 -9.99
N SER A 127 -8.73 -1.61 -9.43
CA SER A 127 -9.56 -0.42 -9.56
C SER A 127 -9.64 0.05 -11.02
N PHE A 128 -8.52 0.10 -11.74
CA PHE A 128 -8.49 0.57 -13.14
C PHE A 128 -9.20 -0.39 -14.09
N GLN A 129 -9.07 -1.70 -13.87
CA GLN A 129 -9.82 -2.71 -14.64
C GLN A 129 -11.34 -2.56 -14.47
N ARG A 130 -11.82 -2.11 -13.29
CA ARG A 130 -13.24 -1.79 -13.09
C ARG A 130 -13.71 -0.54 -13.85
N ILE A 131 -12.85 0.45 -14.06
CA ILE A 131 -13.19 1.62 -14.90
C ILE A 131 -13.31 1.19 -16.37
N ARG A 132 -12.41 0.31 -16.81
CA ARG A 132 -12.37 -0.22 -18.19
C ARG A 132 -13.31 -1.40 -18.42
N GLY A 133 -14.32 -1.60 -17.57
CA GLY A 133 -15.29 -2.69 -17.69
C GLY A 133 -15.82 -2.79 -19.13
N PRO A 134 -16.00 -4.02 -19.66
CA PRO A 134 -16.25 -4.26 -21.07
C PRO A 134 -17.43 -3.41 -21.51
N LYS A 135 -17.17 -2.48 -22.45
CA LYS A 135 -18.24 -1.80 -23.19
C LYS A 135 -19.16 -2.92 -23.65
N SER A 136 -20.36 -2.97 -23.09
CA SER A 136 -21.35 -3.98 -23.46
C SER A 136 -21.84 -3.64 -24.86
N VAL A 137 -21.02 -3.98 -25.87
CA VAL A 137 -21.33 -3.92 -27.30
C VAL A 137 -22.26 -5.09 -27.63
N LYS A 138 -23.40 -5.16 -26.95
CA LYS A 138 -24.40 -6.22 -27.14
C LYS A 138 -25.84 -5.71 -27.02
N ARG A 139 -26.11 -4.45 -27.38
CA ARG A 139 -27.48 -3.94 -27.35
C ARG A 139 -27.84 -3.02 -28.52
N LEU A 140 -27.40 -3.35 -29.72
CA LEU A 140 -27.83 -2.66 -30.95
C LEU A 140 -28.01 -3.57 -32.19
N VAL A 141 -27.95 -4.90 -32.07
CA VAL A 141 -28.00 -5.82 -33.23
C VAL A 141 -29.20 -6.80 -33.20
N PHE A 142 -30.12 -6.67 -32.23
CA PHE A 142 -31.34 -7.48 -32.22
C PHE A 142 -32.57 -6.63 -31.90
N ALA A 143 -32.80 -5.62 -32.74
CA ALA A 143 -34.11 -4.99 -32.87
C ALA A 143 -34.50 -5.04 -34.35
N ASP A 144 -34.74 -6.25 -34.83
CA ASP A 144 -35.72 -6.58 -35.86
C ASP A 144 -36.21 -8.00 -35.48
N PRO A 145 -37.49 -8.38 -35.68
CA PRO A 145 -38.34 -7.95 -36.81
C PRO A 145 -39.83 -7.77 -36.46
N VAL A 146 -40.55 -6.77 -37.00
CA VAL A 146 -42.01 -6.89 -37.19
C VAL A 146 -42.49 -6.10 -38.41
N SER A 147 -43.02 -6.89 -39.36
CA SER A 147 -43.94 -6.61 -40.49
C SER A 147 -43.53 -5.59 -41.55
#